data_AF-A0A327M1X0-F1
#
_entry.id   AF-A0A327M1X0-F1
#
_cell.length_a   1.000
_cell.length_b   1.000
_cell.length_c   1.000
_cell.angle_alpha   90.00
_cell.angle_beta   90.00
_cell.angle_gamma   90.00
#
_symmetry.space_group_name_H-M   'P 1'
#
loop_
_entity.id
_entity.type
_entity.pdbx_description
1 polymer ?
#
loop_
_entity_poly.entity_id
_entity_poly.type
_entity_poly.pdbx_seq_one_letter_code
_entity_poly.pdbx_strand_id
1 'polypeptide(L)'
;MNTATRRGKLARKGRIVTEATVRLTEHDGKGVLQRHGVAIPRGRLLRGAPGPGDAGVLKAQILEGGRGLRGLVRRSNPGEAPEVAAAIRAALGDAAAPLLLEEALPLTREIYLALRIDGTAQCIEMLCAPAGGVAVEHASGLLRCGIEPEAPGALETLFATLRAGFAPELAARLARLALRLARILQAEDLELLEVNPLGLLPDGRLVACDAKLVRDDAAGFRQAAPDLSAALEEAALTPLERRARAQGFQLVDLPGGTVAMITAGAGLGMLMLDLLADAGCPAACFMDNANGGPAETMPERLALAFEIAARPEVKAVMFFTTLASRGLRGRVEALAAALRATPPTKPFLAGIAAGHVALRGYPLDQARADLAAVGVTALHDNPQDLVRAVAAAVRG
;
A
#
# COMPACT_ATOMS: atom_id res chain seq x y z
N MET A 1 55.16 -13.64 24.91
CA MET A 1 55.01 -13.41 23.46
C MET A 1 53.54 -13.24 23.14
N ASN A 2 53.29 -12.28 22.26
CA ASN A 2 52.04 -11.64 21.91
C ASN A 2 51.22 -12.50 20.93
N THR A 3 49.92 -12.69 21.15
CA THR A 3 48.92 -12.79 20.06
C THR A 3 47.51 -12.60 20.60
N ALA A 4 46.89 -11.52 20.12
CA ALA A 4 45.53 -11.12 20.39
C ALA A 4 44.48 -11.87 19.53
N THR A 5 43.24 -11.84 20.03
CA THR A 5 41.96 -11.78 19.29
C THR A 5 41.56 -12.92 18.36
N ARG A 6 40.39 -13.54 18.66
CA ARG A 6 39.19 -13.43 17.79
C ARG A 6 37.95 -14.14 18.36
N ARG A 7 36.82 -13.43 18.19
CA ARG A 7 35.46 -13.91 17.87
C ARG A 7 34.61 -14.52 18.99
N GLY A 8 33.59 -13.74 19.37
CA GLY A 8 32.41 -14.21 20.10
C GLY A 8 31.31 -13.15 20.19
N LYS A 9 31.05 -12.36 19.13
CA LYS A 9 29.80 -11.59 19.05
C LYS A 9 28.71 -12.53 18.53
N LEU A 10 27.93 -13.07 19.45
CA LEU A 10 26.65 -13.71 19.14
C LEU A 10 25.83 -12.75 18.28
N ALA A 11 25.46 -13.21 17.09
CA ALA A 11 24.48 -12.57 16.24
C ALA A 11 23.17 -12.46 17.05
N ARG A 12 22.74 -11.24 17.36
CA ARG A 12 21.36 -10.97 17.76
C ARG A 12 20.49 -11.33 16.56
N LYS A 13 19.81 -12.49 16.64
CA LYS A 13 18.69 -12.81 15.77
C LYS A 13 17.77 -11.60 15.74
N GLY A 14 17.61 -11.02 14.55
CA GLY A 14 16.73 -9.90 14.32
C GLY A 14 15.36 -10.21 14.88
N ARG A 15 14.83 -9.28 15.69
CA ARG A 15 13.39 -9.21 15.91
C ARG A 15 12.75 -9.16 14.53
N ILE A 16 11.83 -10.07 14.27
CA ILE A 16 10.84 -9.91 13.21
C ILE A 16 10.22 -8.54 13.52
N VAL A 17 10.50 -7.55 12.67
CA VAL A 17 9.78 -6.29 12.71
C VAL A 17 8.34 -6.70 12.49
N THR A 18 7.51 -6.58 13.52
CA THR A 18 6.05 -6.70 13.36
C THR A 18 5.68 -5.73 12.26
N GLU A 19 5.26 -6.27 11.13
CA GLU A 19 5.05 -5.51 9.92
C GLU A 19 4.07 -4.37 10.19
N ALA A 20 4.33 -3.20 9.61
CA ALA A 20 3.38 -2.11 9.63
C ALA A 20 2.17 -2.52 8.81
N THR A 21 0.98 -2.15 9.27
CA THR A 21 -0.19 -2.13 8.40
C THR A 21 -0.43 -0.71 7.95
N VAL A 22 -0.43 -0.54 6.64
CA VAL A 22 -0.57 0.76 5.97
C VAL A 22 -2.02 1.24 6.07
N ARG A 23 -3.00 0.35 5.89
CA ARG A 23 -4.42 0.70 5.88
C ARG A 23 -5.12 0.11 7.10
N LEU A 24 -5.79 0.96 7.88
CA LEU A 24 -6.56 0.48 9.03
C LEU A 24 -8.00 0.17 8.61
N THR A 25 -8.57 -0.89 9.19
CA THR A 25 -10.03 -1.09 9.17
C THR A 25 -10.74 0.05 9.88
N GLU A 26 -12.03 0.25 9.60
CA GLU A 26 -12.85 1.23 10.32
C GLU A 26 -12.82 0.99 11.83
N HIS A 27 -12.92 -0.27 12.28
CA HIS A 27 -12.84 -0.64 13.69
C HIS A 27 -11.53 -0.17 14.33
N ASP A 28 -10.40 -0.48 13.70
CA ASP A 28 -9.08 -0.15 14.24
C ASP A 28 -8.79 1.36 14.16
N GLY A 29 -9.20 1.99 13.06
CA GLY A 29 -9.13 3.45 12.88
C GLY A 29 -9.98 4.20 13.92
N LYS A 30 -11.19 3.72 14.21
CA LYS A 30 -12.01 4.26 15.31
C LYS A 30 -11.38 4.03 16.68
N GLY A 31 -10.71 2.89 16.88
CA GLY A 31 -9.90 2.65 18.07
C GLY A 31 -8.80 3.70 18.26
N VAL A 32 -8.11 4.09 17.19
CA VAL A 32 -7.14 5.21 17.20
C VAL A 32 -7.85 6.51 17.61
N LEU A 33 -8.92 6.89 16.91
CA LEU A 33 -9.66 8.12 17.18
C LEU A 33 -10.16 8.20 18.63
N GLN A 34 -10.68 7.10 19.16
CA GLN A 34 -11.21 7.02 20.53
C GLN A 34 -10.11 7.20 21.58
N ARG A 35 -8.91 6.63 21.38
CA ARG A 35 -7.76 6.83 22.30
C ARG A 35 -7.35 8.30 22.39
N HIS A 36 -7.55 9.06 21.32
CA HIS A 36 -7.32 10.50 21.26
C HIS A 36 -8.56 11.34 21.63
N GLY A 37 -9.59 10.72 22.20
CA GLY A 37 -10.78 11.40 22.71
C GLY A 37 -11.71 11.97 21.63
N VAL A 38 -11.66 11.44 20.41
CA VAL A 38 -12.65 11.73 19.36
C VAL A 38 -13.86 10.81 19.57
N ALA A 39 -15.06 11.39 19.56
CA ALA A 39 -16.29 10.63 19.75
C ALA A 39 -16.55 9.72 18.54
N ILE A 40 -16.86 8.45 18.82
CA ILE A 40 -17.28 7.43 17.85
C ILE A 40 -18.61 6.80 18.33
N PRO A 41 -19.40 6.19 17.44
CA PRO A 41 -20.54 5.37 17.86
C PRO A 41 -20.09 4.23 18.77
N ARG A 42 -20.92 3.84 19.73
CA ARG A 42 -20.70 2.59 20.47
C ARG A 42 -20.90 1.42 19.51
N GLY A 43 -19.95 0.51 19.50
CA GLY A 43 -20.01 -0.67 18.65
C GLY A 43 -19.10 -1.77 19.12
N ARG A 44 -19.20 -2.92 18.45
CA ARG A 44 -18.35 -4.07 18.69
C ARG A 44 -18.08 -4.85 17.42
N LEU A 45 -16.88 -5.43 17.34
CA LEU A 45 -16.50 -6.33 16.26
C LEU A 45 -17.22 -7.68 16.39
N LEU A 46 -17.81 -8.14 15.29
CA LEU A 46 -18.47 -9.43 15.14
C LEU A 46 -17.66 -10.31 14.20
N ARG A 47 -17.10 -11.39 14.75
CA ARG A 47 -16.44 -12.46 13.97
C ARG A 47 -17.38 -13.61 13.61
N GLY A 48 -18.54 -13.70 14.27
CA GLY A 48 -19.58 -14.70 14.05
C GLY A 48 -20.89 -14.08 13.59
N ALA A 49 -22.00 -14.82 13.74
CA ALA A 49 -23.34 -14.26 13.54
C ALA A 49 -23.71 -13.31 14.69
N PRO A 50 -24.39 -12.19 14.43
CA PRO A 50 -25.01 -11.39 15.48
C PRO A 50 -26.13 -12.18 16.18
N GLY A 51 -26.44 -11.79 17.42
CA GLY A 51 -27.54 -12.37 18.18
C GLY A 51 -28.90 -11.80 17.76
N PRO A 52 -30.01 -12.45 18.15
CA PRO A 52 -31.37 -12.01 17.78
C PRO A 52 -31.74 -10.63 18.35
N GLY A 53 -31.15 -10.25 19.49
CA GLY A 53 -31.36 -8.94 20.12
C GLY A 53 -30.48 -7.82 19.57
N ASP A 54 -29.60 -8.12 18.62
CA ASP A 54 -28.75 -7.10 18.00
C ASP A 54 -29.54 -6.25 17.03
N ALA A 55 -29.25 -4.94 17.06
CA ALA A 55 -29.80 -3.95 16.16
C ALA A 55 -28.82 -2.79 16.03
N GLY A 56 -28.91 -2.06 14.92
CA GLY A 56 -28.03 -0.93 14.63
C GLY A 56 -27.50 -0.96 13.21
N VAL A 57 -26.29 -0.47 13.01
CA VAL A 57 -25.62 -0.41 11.71
C VAL A 57 -24.56 -1.50 11.63
N LEU A 58 -24.73 -2.44 10.71
CA LEU A 58 -23.75 -3.46 10.37
C LEU A 58 -22.86 -2.98 9.22
N LYS A 59 -21.54 -3.08 9.41
CA LYS A 59 -20.54 -2.56 8.47
C LYS A 59 -19.45 -3.59 8.22
N ALA A 60 -19.25 -3.97 6.96
CA ALA A 60 -18.12 -4.83 6.59
C ALA A 60 -16.78 -4.19 6.98
N GLN A 61 -15.90 -4.98 7.59
CA GLN A 61 -14.51 -4.61 7.85
C GLN A 61 -13.64 -5.10 6.71
N ILE A 62 -13.38 -4.20 5.77
CA ILE A 62 -12.46 -4.38 4.64
C ILE A 62 -11.54 -3.15 4.57
N LEU A 63 -10.43 -3.25 3.84
CA LEU A 63 -9.45 -2.17 3.73
C LEU A 63 -9.80 -1.16 2.63
N GLU A 64 -10.66 -1.54 1.68
CA GLU A 64 -11.10 -0.68 0.58
C GLU A 64 -12.25 0.25 0.99
N GLY A 65 -12.31 1.41 0.32
CA GLY A 65 -13.43 2.35 0.44
C GLY A 65 -14.68 1.90 -0.32
N GLY A 66 -15.69 2.77 -0.37
CA GLY A 66 -16.89 2.56 -1.21
C GLY A 66 -17.90 1.53 -0.67
N ARG A 67 -17.81 1.18 0.61
CA ARG A 67 -18.67 0.18 1.26
C ARG A 67 -20.16 0.50 1.17
N GLY A 68 -20.53 1.77 1.33
CA GLY A 68 -21.92 2.22 1.21
C GLY A 68 -22.51 1.93 -0.17
N LEU A 69 -21.78 2.24 -1.24
CA LEU A 69 -22.20 2.02 -2.63
C LEU A 69 -22.35 0.52 -2.96
N ARG A 70 -21.55 -0.33 -2.32
CA ARG A 70 -21.59 -1.79 -2.46
C ARG A 70 -22.66 -2.45 -1.59
N GLY A 71 -23.43 -1.68 -0.81
CA GLY A 71 -24.42 -2.21 0.13
C GLY A 71 -23.79 -3.01 1.28
N LEU A 72 -22.54 -2.71 1.64
CA LEU A 72 -21.79 -3.36 2.72
C LEU A 72 -21.93 -2.64 4.07
N VAL A 73 -22.73 -1.57 4.10
CA VAL A 73 -23.17 -0.83 5.28
C VAL A 73 -24.69 -0.86 5.28
N ARG A 74 -25.30 -1.51 6.27
CA ARG A 74 -26.75 -1.69 6.35
C ARG A 74 -27.27 -1.48 7.76
N ARG A 75 -28.44 -0.86 7.87
CA ARG A 75 -29.19 -0.82 9.14
C ARG A 75 -29.91 -2.15 9.36
N SER A 76 -30.09 -2.50 10.63
CA SER A 76 -30.83 -3.67 11.09
C SER A 76 -31.69 -3.29 12.29
N ASN A 77 -32.95 -3.69 12.29
CA ASN A 77 -33.82 -3.61 13.46
C ASN A 77 -33.59 -4.84 14.36
N PRO A 78 -34.10 -4.83 15.62
CA PRO A 78 -34.06 -6.02 16.47
C PRO A 78 -34.69 -7.23 15.77
N GLY A 79 -33.98 -8.35 15.75
CA GLY A 79 -34.38 -9.59 15.06
C GLY A 79 -33.85 -9.73 13.63
N GLU A 80 -33.49 -8.64 12.95
CA GLU A 80 -33.05 -8.65 11.55
C GLU A 80 -31.53 -8.78 11.38
N ALA A 81 -30.76 -8.50 12.44
CA ALA A 81 -29.29 -8.46 12.37
C ALA A 81 -28.65 -9.73 11.76
N PRO A 82 -29.11 -10.97 12.07
CA PRO A 82 -28.54 -12.18 11.46
C PRO A 82 -28.70 -12.22 9.94
N GLU A 83 -29.87 -11.86 9.43
CA GLU A 83 -30.17 -11.84 7.99
C GLU A 83 -29.36 -10.74 7.29
N VAL A 84 -29.32 -9.54 7.86
CA VAL A 84 -28.56 -8.41 7.31
C VAL A 84 -27.06 -8.74 7.27
N ALA A 85 -26.51 -9.36 8.32
CA ALA A 85 -25.12 -9.80 8.35
C ALA A 85 -24.82 -10.86 7.28
N ALA A 86 -25.72 -11.82 7.09
CA ALA A 86 -25.60 -12.84 6.04
C ALA A 86 -25.62 -12.21 4.64
N ALA A 87 -26.48 -11.22 4.40
CA ALA A 87 -26.56 -10.51 3.13
C ALA A 87 -25.27 -9.72 2.82
N ILE A 88 -24.67 -9.05 3.81
CA ILE A 88 -23.38 -8.35 3.64
C ILE A 88 -22.27 -9.35 3.28
N ARG A 89 -22.19 -10.47 4.01
CA ARG A 89 -21.19 -11.52 3.77
C ARG A 89 -21.34 -12.19 2.41
N ALA A 90 -22.57 -12.46 1.99
CA ALA A 90 -22.87 -12.97 0.66
C ALA A 90 -22.43 -11.99 -0.44
N ALA A 91 -22.67 -10.68 -0.25
CA ALA A 91 -22.23 -9.65 -1.20
C ALA A 91 -20.68 -9.51 -1.27
N LEU A 92 -19.96 -9.91 -0.22
CA LEU A 92 -18.51 -10.00 -0.21
C LEU A 92 -17.97 -11.29 -0.83
N GLY A 93 -18.79 -12.34 -0.89
CA GLY A 93 -18.32 -13.70 -1.20
C GLY A 93 -17.52 -14.33 -0.05
N ASP A 94 -17.65 -13.81 1.17
CA ASP A 94 -16.94 -14.29 2.36
C ASP A 94 -17.89 -14.43 3.55
N ALA A 95 -18.23 -15.68 3.89
CA ALA A 95 -19.10 -16.02 5.01
C ALA A 95 -18.47 -15.77 6.39
N ALA A 96 -17.14 -15.64 6.46
CA ALA A 96 -16.41 -15.37 7.68
C ALA A 96 -16.04 -13.88 7.84
N ALA A 97 -16.45 -13.02 6.90
CA ALA A 97 -16.06 -11.63 6.91
C ALA A 97 -16.41 -10.95 8.25
N PRO A 98 -15.44 -10.25 8.88
CA PRO A 98 -15.67 -9.52 10.11
C PRO A 98 -16.60 -8.33 9.86
N LEU A 99 -17.57 -8.15 10.74
CA LEU A 99 -18.51 -7.04 10.70
C LEU A 99 -18.37 -6.17 11.94
N LEU A 100 -18.55 -4.87 11.81
CA LEU A 100 -18.71 -3.95 12.93
C LEU A 100 -20.20 -3.66 13.11
N LEU A 101 -20.73 -3.93 14.30
CA LEU A 101 -22.09 -3.55 14.67
C LEU A 101 -22.03 -2.32 15.58
N GLU A 102 -22.67 -1.23 15.16
CA GLU A 102 -22.72 0.03 15.90
C GLU A 102 -24.14 0.47 16.19
N GLU A 103 -24.30 1.27 17.25
CA GLU A 103 -25.55 1.95 17.52
C GLU A 103 -25.96 2.87 16.35
N ALA A 104 -27.26 2.94 16.07
CA ALA A 104 -27.80 3.91 15.13
C ALA A 104 -27.94 5.28 15.82
N LEU A 105 -27.23 6.28 15.32
CA LEU A 105 -27.27 7.64 15.87
C LEU A 105 -28.32 8.52 15.16
N PRO A 106 -29.02 9.41 15.91
CA PRO A 106 -29.97 10.35 15.33
C PRO A 106 -29.24 11.55 14.72
N LEU A 107 -28.58 11.35 13.58
CA LEU A 107 -27.81 12.40 12.92
C LEU A 107 -28.74 13.47 12.33
N THR A 108 -28.43 14.73 12.60
CA THR A 108 -29.10 15.90 11.99
C THR A 108 -28.45 16.30 10.67
N ARG A 109 -27.14 16.05 10.53
CA ARG A 109 -26.35 16.28 9.32
C ARG A 109 -25.19 15.28 9.24
N GLU A 110 -24.74 15.04 8.02
CA GLU A 110 -23.54 14.28 7.70
C GLU A 110 -22.58 15.18 6.94
N ILE A 111 -21.34 15.27 7.41
CA ILE A 111 -20.29 16.18 6.90
C ILE A 111 -19.11 15.33 6.44
N TYR A 112 -18.43 15.74 5.38
CA TYR A 112 -17.15 15.14 4.99
C TYR A 112 -16.02 15.93 5.65
N LEU A 113 -15.08 15.25 6.33
CA LEU A 113 -13.86 15.87 6.86
C LEU A 113 -12.68 14.92 6.68
N ALA A 114 -11.63 15.36 6.00
CA ALA A 114 -10.39 14.61 5.84
C ALA A 114 -9.16 15.50 6.04
N LEU A 115 -8.09 14.90 6.52
CA LEU A 115 -6.76 15.47 6.63
C LEU A 115 -5.81 14.55 5.85
N ARG A 116 -4.97 15.13 4.99
CA ARG A 116 -3.98 14.37 4.21
C ARG A 116 -2.67 15.12 4.10
N ILE A 117 -1.59 14.42 3.78
CA ILE A 117 -0.34 15.07 3.38
C ILE A 117 -0.47 15.58 1.94
N ASP A 118 -0.29 16.89 1.74
CA ASP A 118 -0.11 17.48 0.42
C ASP A 118 1.39 17.54 0.12
N GLY A 119 1.87 16.63 -0.74
CA GLY A 119 3.27 16.57 -1.13
C GLY A 119 3.75 17.76 -1.98
N THR A 120 2.84 18.53 -2.58
CA THR A 120 3.19 19.72 -3.37
C THR A 120 3.35 20.94 -2.47
N ALA A 121 2.37 21.17 -1.60
CA ALA A 121 2.41 22.26 -0.64
C ALA A 121 3.27 21.96 0.59
N GLN A 122 3.69 20.70 0.76
CA GLN A 122 4.50 20.18 1.87
C GLN A 122 3.87 20.46 3.24
N CYS A 123 2.56 20.29 3.36
CA CYS A 123 1.82 20.51 4.61
C CYS A 123 0.69 19.48 4.79
N ILE A 124 0.01 19.52 5.94
CA ILE A 124 -1.23 18.80 6.14
C ILE A 124 -2.36 19.62 5.52
N GLU A 125 -3.08 19.07 4.53
CA GLU A 125 -4.25 19.70 3.94
C GLU A 125 -5.53 19.16 4.59
N MET A 126 -6.39 20.05 5.09
CA MET A 126 -7.77 19.75 5.43
C MET A 126 -8.67 19.90 4.21
N LEU A 127 -9.52 18.89 4.03
CA LEU A 127 -10.63 18.88 3.09
C LEU A 127 -11.93 18.77 3.89
N CYS A 128 -12.89 19.67 3.68
CA CYS A 128 -14.17 19.64 4.39
C CYS A 128 -15.33 20.01 3.46
N ALA A 129 -16.40 19.21 3.42
CA ALA A 129 -17.58 19.51 2.62
C ALA A 129 -18.87 19.40 3.46
N PRO A 130 -19.87 20.28 3.24
CA PRO A 130 -21.12 20.27 4.01
C PRO A 130 -21.94 18.98 3.90
N ALA A 131 -21.80 18.25 2.79
CA ALA A 131 -22.45 16.97 2.56
C ALA A 131 -21.42 15.82 2.66
N GLY A 132 -21.59 14.97 3.67
CA GLY A 132 -20.87 13.70 3.85
C GLY A 132 -21.66 12.51 3.30
N GLY A 133 -21.09 11.32 3.44
CA GLY A 133 -21.70 10.06 2.98
C GLY A 133 -21.63 9.83 1.46
N VAL A 134 -21.04 10.78 0.73
CA VAL A 134 -20.79 10.71 -0.71
C VAL A 134 -19.30 10.65 -1.00
N ALA A 135 -18.94 10.18 -2.20
CA ALA A 135 -17.58 10.24 -2.69
C ALA A 135 -17.14 11.71 -2.82
N VAL A 136 -15.95 12.04 -2.31
CA VAL A 136 -15.46 13.43 -2.23
C VAL A 136 -15.29 14.06 -3.63
N GLU A 137 -15.03 13.24 -4.64
CA GLU A 137 -14.89 13.63 -6.05
C GLU A 137 -16.18 14.26 -6.60
N HIS A 138 -17.32 13.97 -5.98
CA HIS A 138 -18.63 14.54 -6.33
C HIS A 138 -19.14 15.54 -5.29
N ALA A 139 -18.33 15.87 -4.28
CA ALA A 139 -18.74 16.81 -3.24
C ALA A 139 -18.78 18.25 -3.78
N SER A 140 -19.89 18.94 -3.52
CA SER A 140 -20.01 20.38 -3.79
C SER A 140 -19.58 21.20 -2.57
N GLY A 141 -19.03 22.39 -2.80
CA GLY A 141 -18.61 23.29 -1.73
C GLY A 141 -17.44 22.78 -0.89
N LEU A 142 -16.53 22.01 -1.48
CA LEU A 142 -15.34 21.49 -0.82
C LEU A 142 -14.40 22.64 -0.40
N LEU A 143 -14.21 22.78 0.91
CA LEU A 143 -13.28 23.72 1.53
C LEU A 143 -11.91 23.07 1.72
N ARG A 144 -10.85 23.83 1.45
CA ARG A 144 -9.46 23.39 1.55
C ARG A 144 -8.66 24.34 2.44
N CYS A 145 -7.79 23.81 3.29
CA CYS A 145 -6.93 24.61 4.15
C CYS A 145 -5.63 23.86 4.46
N GLY A 146 -4.48 24.47 4.20
CA GLY A 146 -3.20 23.97 4.73
C GLY A 146 -3.11 24.24 6.23
N ILE A 147 -2.66 23.25 6.99
CA ILE A 147 -2.54 23.28 8.44
C ILE A 147 -1.10 22.94 8.82
N GLU A 148 -0.53 23.79 9.66
CA GLU A 148 0.60 23.43 10.53
C GLU A 148 0.06 23.42 11.97
N PRO A 149 -0.18 22.25 12.60
CA PRO A 149 -0.96 22.15 13.83
C PRO A 149 -0.38 22.91 15.03
N GLU A 150 0.93 23.13 15.03
CA GLU A 150 1.66 23.82 16.08
C GLU A 150 1.95 25.30 15.75
N ALA A 151 1.54 25.78 14.56
CA ALA A 151 1.71 27.18 14.19
C ALA A 151 0.76 28.09 14.97
N PRO A 152 1.22 29.29 15.39
CA PRO A 152 0.33 30.32 15.91
C PRO A 152 -0.75 30.68 14.88
N GLY A 153 -2.01 30.79 15.32
CA GLY A 153 -3.11 31.13 14.42
C GLY A 153 -3.74 29.95 13.66
N ALA A 154 -3.27 28.71 13.84
CA ALA A 154 -3.79 27.56 13.11
C ALA A 154 -5.31 27.35 13.30
N LEU A 155 -5.81 27.56 14.51
CA LEU A 155 -7.23 27.43 14.82
C LEU A 155 -8.07 28.53 14.15
N GLU A 156 -7.56 29.76 14.14
CA GLU A 156 -8.17 30.94 13.55
C GLU A 156 -8.27 30.80 12.04
N THR A 157 -7.19 30.34 11.39
CA THR A 157 -7.19 30.03 9.94
C THR A 157 -8.23 28.97 9.61
N LEU A 158 -8.26 27.86 10.36
CA LEU A 158 -9.26 26.81 10.15
C LEU A 158 -10.68 27.33 10.31
N PHE A 159 -10.94 28.11 11.36
CA PHE A 159 -12.23 28.72 11.59
C PHE A 159 -12.63 29.65 10.44
N ALA A 160 -11.74 30.54 10.00
CA ALA A 160 -12.01 31.46 8.91
C ALA A 160 -12.36 30.73 7.61
N THR A 161 -11.62 29.66 7.26
CA THR A 161 -11.94 28.83 6.10
C THR A 161 -13.30 28.15 6.25
N LEU A 162 -13.56 27.51 7.40
CA LEU A 162 -14.81 26.77 7.64
C LEU A 162 -16.04 27.68 7.69
N ARG A 163 -15.89 28.96 8.05
CA ARG A 163 -16.97 29.96 8.02
C ARG A 163 -17.56 30.19 6.63
N ALA A 164 -16.82 29.86 5.56
CA ALA A 164 -17.33 29.95 4.19
C ALA A 164 -18.42 28.92 3.87
N GLY A 165 -18.44 27.78 4.56
CA GLY A 165 -19.42 26.70 4.33
C GLY A 165 -20.33 26.35 5.52
N PHE A 166 -20.02 26.87 6.72
CA PHE A 166 -20.72 26.48 7.96
C PHE A 166 -21.07 27.68 8.83
N ALA A 167 -22.18 27.56 9.58
CA ALA A 167 -22.58 28.53 10.60
C ALA A 167 -21.49 28.70 11.69
N PRO A 168 -21.38 29.88 12.34
CA PRO A 168 -20.24 30.18 13.22
C PRO A 168 -19.97 29.13 14.30
N GLU A 169 -21.02 28.66 14.98
CA GLU A 169 -20.90 27.72 16.08
C GLU A 169 -20.39 26.36 15.61
N LEU A 170 -20.88 25.90 14.45
CA LEU A 170 -20.45 24.64 13.82
C LEU A 170 -19.04 24.76 13.23
N ALA A 171 -18.72 25.88 12.56
CA ALA A 171 -17.38 26.16 12.06
C ALA A 171 -16.34 26.14 13.18
N ALA A 172 -16.64 26.72 14.35
CA ALA A 172 -15.75 26.68 15.50
C ALA A 172 -15.55 25.26 16.06
N ARG A 173 -16.61 24.42 16.07
CA ARG A 173 -16.50 23.01 16.49
C ARG A 173 -15.68 22.19 15.50
N LEU A 174 -15.92 22.37 14.19
CA LEU A 174 -15.17 21.73 13.12
C LEU A 174 -13.70 22.15 13.14
N ALA A 175 -13.38 23.43 13.34
CA ALA A 175 -12.00 23.91 13.41
C ALA A 175 -11.21 23.27 14.55
N ARG A 176 -11.82 23.18 15.75
CA ARG A 176 -11.20 22.49 16.89
C ARG A 176 -11.01 20.99 16.64
N LEU A 177 -11.97 20.35 15.97
CA LEU A 177 -11.86 18.93 15.61
C LEU A 177 -10.77 18.74 14.55
N ALA A 178 -10.76 19.52 13.47
CA ALA A 178 -9.76 19.45 12.40
C ALA A 178 -8.34 19.65 12.94
N LEU A 179 -8.12 20.62 13.83
CA LEU A 179 -6.83 20.82 14.48
C LEU A 179 -6.42 19.61 15.34
N ARG A 180 -7.36 19.02 16.09
CA ARG A 180 -7.10 17.78 16.85
C ARG A 180 -6.76 16.62 15.93
N LEU A 181 -7.51 16.43 14.84
CA LEU A 181 -7.26 15.38 13.87
C LEU A 181 -5.92 15.56 13.17
N ALA A 182 -5.48 16.78 12.90
CA ALA A 182 -4.16 17.05 12.35
C ALA A 182 -3.03 16.65 13.32
N ARG A 183 -3.19 16.89 14.63
CA ARG A 183 -2.27 16.38 15.65
C ARG A 183 -2.27 14.85 15.75
N ILE A 184 -3.44 14.21 15.60
CA ILE A 184 -3.55 12.75 15.55
C ILE A 184 -2.83 12.20 14.31
N LEU A 185 -3.00 12.86 13.16
CA LEU A 185 -2.32 12.50 11.91
C LEU A 185 -0.80 12.49 12.11
N GLN A 186 -0.23 13.50 12.77
CA GLN A 186 1.19 13.54 13.11
C GLN A 186 1.59 12.46 14.13
N ALA A 187 0.83 12.30 15.22
CA ALA A 187 1.18 11.39 16.31
C ALA A 187 1.09 9.90 15.92
N GLU A 188 0.23 9.55 14.97
CA GLU A 188 -0.02 8.19 14.51
C GLU A 188 0.67 7.89 13.16
N ASP A 189 1.53 8.80 12.68
CA ASP A 189 2.23 8.73 11.40
C ASP A 189 1.27 8.42 10.23
N LEU A 190 0.19 9.18 10.11
CA LEU A 190 -0.83 8.99 9.08
C LEU A 190 -0.54 9.85 7.84
N GLU A 191 -0.69 9.25 6.66
CA GLU A 191 -0.75 9.97 5.38
C GLU A 191 -2.16 10.48 5.08
N LEU A 192 -3.18 9.77 5.58
CA LEU A 192 -4.60 10.11 5.43
C LEU A 192 -5.35 9.80 6.72
N LEU A 193 -6.16 10.75 7.16
CA LEU A 193 -7.21 10.58 8.16
C LEU A 193 -8.51 11.15 7.59
N GLU A 194 -9.41 10.28 7.15
CA GLU A 194 -10.71 10.65 6.61
C GLU A 194 -11.83 10.19 7.55
N VAL A 195 -12.78 11.09 7.82
CA VAL A 195 -14.02 10.83 8.57
C VAL A 195 -15.19 11.14 7.65
N ASN A 196 -15.80 10.09 7.09
CA ASN A 196 -16.86 10.23 6.10
C ASN A 196 -17.97 9.16 6.24
N PRO A 197 -19.11 9.45 6.91
CA PRO A 197 -19.48 10.77 7.39
C PRO A 197 -18.96 11.10 8.80
N LEU A 198 -18.71 12.39 9.03
CA LEU A 198 -18.72 13.02 10.34
C LEU A 198 -20.16 13.44 10.66
N GLY A 199 -20.77 12.79 11.64
CA GLY A 199 -22.17 13.02 12.03
C GLY A 199 -22.33 14.18 13.02
N LEU A 200 -23.36 15.00 12.83
CA LEU A 200 -23.79 16.04 13.76
C LEU A 200 -25.03 15.58 14.52
N LEU A 201 -24.93 15.45 15.85
CA LEU A 201 -26.07 15.12 16.72
C LEU A 201 -26.98 16.34 16.99
N PRO A 202 -28.22 16.15 17.49
CA PRO A 202 -29.14 17.25 17.79
C PRO A 202 -28.63 18.21 18.88
N ASP A 203 -27.80 17.72 19.80
CA ASP A 203 -27.09 18.53 20.81
C ASP A 203 -25.84 19.25 20.23
N GLY A 204 -25.62 19.08 18.92
CA GLY A 204 -24.52 19.64 18.15
C GLY A 204 -23.18 18.95 18.36
N ARG A 205 -23.09 17.83 19.09
CA ARG A 205 -21.84 17.05 19.17
C ARG A 205 -21.50 16.47 17.80
N LEU A 206 -20.20 16.42 17.51
CA LEU A 206 -19.64 15.80 16.32
C LEU A 206 -19.18 14.37 16.66
N VAL A 207 -19.54 13.40 15.81
CA VAL A 207 -19.20 11.98 16.00
C VAL A 207 -18.64 11.41 14.70
N ALA A 208 -17.47 10.79 14.76
CA ALA A 208 -16.85 10.12 13.61
C ALA A 208 -17.61 8.82 13.31
N CYS A 209 -18.61 8.90 12.42
CA CYS A 209 -19.49 7.77 12.11
C CYS A 209 -18.81 6.77 11.20
N ASP A 210 -17.81 7.18 10.43
CA ASP A 210 -16.88 6.30 9.71
C ASP A 210 -15.45 6.85 9.85
N ALA A 211 -14.45 6.01 9.67
CA ALA A 211 -13.05 6.39 9.71
C ALA A 211 -12.23 5.57 8.72
N LYS A 212 -11.44 6.25 7.89
CA LYS A 212 -10.43 5.67 7.01
C LYS A 212 -9.09 6.30 7.33
N LEU A 213 -8.20 5.51 7.91
CA LEU A 213 -6.86 5.92 8.32
C LEU A 213 -5.83 5.14 7.51
N VAL A 214 -4.86 5.87 6.94
CA VAL A 214 -3.72 5.30 6.21
C VAL A 214 -2.45 5.80 6.88
N ARG A 215 -1.61 4.88 7.33
CA ARG A 215 -0.29 5.09 7.93
C ARG A 215 0.80 5.14 6.88
N ASP A 216 1.85 5.88 7.16
CA ASP A 216 3.14 5.80 6.47
C ASP A 216 3.76 4.42 6.73
N ASP A 217 4.05 3.67 5.67
CA ASP A 217 4.63 2.34 5.75
C ASP A 217 6.06 2.37 6.34
N ALA A 218 6.80 3.46 6.11
CA ALA A 218 8.12 3.68 6.67
C ALA A 218 8.10 3.89 8.20
N ALA A 219 6.93 4.22 8.78
CA ALA A 219 6.77 4.37 10.23
C ALA A 219 6.53 3.04 10.96
N GLY A 220 6.47 1.90 10.26
CA GLY A 220 6.19 0.59 10.83
C GLY A 220 7.07 0.14 11.99
N PHE A 221 8.31 0.64 12.04
CA PHE A 221 9.22 0.32 13.14
C PHE A 221 8.77 0.88 14.50
N ARG A 222 7.89 1.89 14.50
CA ARG A 222 7.33 2.53 15.71
C ARG A 222 5.79 2.45 15.79
N GLN A 223 5.12 2.13 14.68
CA GLN A 223 3.67 1.97 14.61
C GLN A 223 3.28 0.50 14.46
N ALA A 224 2.91 -0.15 15.57
CA ALA A 224 2.46 -1.55 15.54
C ALA A 224 1.14 -1.70 14.76
N ALA A 225 1.07 -2.72 13.91
CA ALA A 225 -0.14 -3.08 13.19
C ALA A 225 -1.20 -3.71 14.11
N PRO A 226 -2.46 -3.25 14.07
CA PRO A 226 -3.57 -3.94 14.72
C PRO A 226 -3.84 -5.30 14.07
N ASP A 227 -4.16 -6.33 14.87
CA ASP A 227 -4.32 -7.72 14.41
C ASP A 227 -5.32 -7.88 13.26
N LEU A 228 -6.46 -7.18 13.30
CA LEU A 228 -7.50 -7.29 12.27
C LEU A 228 -7.02 -6.68 10.95
N SER A 229 -6.48 -5.47 11.00
CA SER A 229 -5.95 -4.80 9.81
C SER A 229 -4.79 -5.59 9.19
N ALA A 230 -3.87 -6.10 10.01
CA ALA A 230 -2.76 -6.95 9.56
C ALA A 230 -3.26 -8.24 8.89
N ALA A 231 -4.23 -8.92 9.49
CA ALA A 231 -4.79 -10.14 8.94
C ALA A 231 -5.48 -9.91 7.58
N LEU A 232 -6.19 -8.79 7.42
CA LEU A 232 -6.84 -8.44 6.16
C LEU A 232 -5.86 -8.03 5.07
N GLU A 233 -4.80 -7.29 5.42
CA GLU A 233 -3.74 -6.93 4.48
C GLU A 233 -3.01 -8.17 3.99
N GLU A 234 -2.65 -9.06 4.92
CA GLU A 234 -2.03 -10.34 4.62
C GLU A 234 -2.97 -11.25 3.80
N ALA A 235 -4.29 -11.21 4.02
CA ALA A 235 -5.26 -11.96 3.21
C ALA A 235 -5.41 -11.41 1.78
N ALA A 236 -5.15 -10.11 1.56
CA ALA A 236 -5.25 -9.48 0.24
C ALA A 236 -4.09 -9.82 -0.70
N LEU A 237 -2.93 -10.24 -0.15
CA LEU A 237 -1.76 -10.61 -0.95
C LEU A 237 -1.97 -11.93 -1.70
N THR A 238 -1.63 -11.93 -2.99
CA THR A 238 -1.50 -13.18 -3.75
C THR A 238 -0.40 -14.07 -3.14
N PRO A 239 -0.40 -15.40 -3.42
CA PRO A 239 0.65 -16.29 -2.94
C PRO A 239 2.07 -15.86 -3.35
N LEU A 240 2.22 -15.25 -4.54
CA LEU A 240 3.50 -14.75 -5.05
C LEU A 240 3.96 -13.51 -4.30
N GLU A 241 3.07 -12.54 -4.09
CA GLU A 241 3.36 -11.30 -3.36
C GLU A 241 3.75 -11.58 -1.91
N ARG A 242 3.04 -12.51 -1.26
CA ARG A 242 3.35 -12.96 0.10
C ARG A 242 4.75 -13.57 0.21
N ARG A 243 5.12 -14.44 -0.76
CA ARG A 243 6.46 -15.04 -0.82
C ARG A 243 7.55 -13.98 -1.05
N ALA A 244 7.32 -13.06 -1.97
CA ALA A 244 8.24 -11.96 -2.23
C ALA A 244 8.46 -11.09 -0.98
N ARG A 245 7.37 -10.70 -0.30
CA ARG A 245 7.40 -9.93 0.95
C ARG A 245 8.21 -10.65 2.03
N ALA A 246 7.96 -11.95 2.23
CA ALA A 246 8.72 -12.79 3.17
C ALA A 246 10.22 -12.91 2.82
N GLN A 247 10.57 -12.76 1.53
CA GLN A 247 11.95 -12.76 1.02
C GLN A 247 12.58 -11.35 1.00
N GLY A 248 11.85 -10.32 1.43
CA GLY A 248 12.37 -8.96 1.61
C GLY A 248 12.41 -8.12 0.33
N PHE A 249 11.61 -8.44 -0.68
CA PHE A 249 11.43 -7.62 -1.87
C PHE A 249 9.95 -7.45 -2.24
N GLN A 250 9.66 -6.43 -3.05
CA GLN A 250 8.30 -6.15 -3.50
C GLN A 250 8.03 -6.88 -4.80
N LEU A 251 6.86 -7.48 -4.89
CA LEU A 251 6.29 -8.04 -6.10
C LEU A 251 4.86 -7.54 -6.19
N VAL A 252 4.41 -7.18 -7.39
CA VAL A 252 2.99 -6.99 -7.72
C VAL A 252 2.68 -7.95 -8.85
N ASP A 253 1.70 -8.82 -8.64
CA ASP A 253 1.27 -9.77 -9.67
C ASP A 253 0.35 -9.06 -10.66
N LEU A 254 0.62 -9.20 -11.97
CA LEU A 254 -0.14 -8.53 -13.04
C LEU A 254 -0.71 -9.60 -13.99
N PRO A 255 -1.85 -10.23 -13.64
CA PRO A 255 -2.47 -11.25 -14.48
C PRO A 255 -2.78 -10.74 -15.89
N GLY A 256 -2.60 -11.61 -16.89
CA GLY A 256 -2.82 -11.27 -18.31
C GLY A 256 -1.61 -10.61 -19.00
N GLY A 257 -0.54 -10.30 -18.26
CA GLY A 257 0.71 -9.86 -18.86
C GLY A 257 1.44 -10.97 -19.62
N THR A 258 2.29 -10.57 -20.56
CA THR A 258 3.02 -11.45 -21.48
C THR A 258 4.52 -11.52 -21.18
N VAL A 259 5.05 -10.68 -20.30
CA VAL A 259 6.48 -10.64 -19.98
C VAL A 259 6.71 -10.65 -18.47
N ALA A 260 7.36 -11.69 -17.95
CA ALA A 260 7.79 -11.69 -16.55
C ALA A 260 9.01 -10.78 -16.39
N MET A 261 8.94 -9.79 -15.51
CA MET A 261 9.93 -8.71 -15.40
C MET A 261 10.68 -8.74 -14.08
N ILE A 262 12.00 -8.53 -14.15
CA ILE A 262 12.90 -8.39 -13.00
C ILE A 262 13.70 -7.09 -13.17
N THR A 263 13.41 -6.09 -12.33
CA THR A 263 14.07 -4.76 -12.39
C THR A 263 14.83 -4.41 -11.11
N ALA A 264 15.55 -3.30 -11.06
CA ALA A 264 16.15 -2.81 -9.81
C ALA A 264 15.90 -1.32 -9.64
N GLY A 265 15.10 -0.96 -8.63
CA GLY A 265 14.65 0.39 -8.35
C GLY A 265 13.24 0.63 -8.92
N ALA A 266 12.34 1.15 -8.07
CA ALA A 266 10.94 1.39 -8.42
C ALA A 266 10.77 2.23 -9.70
N GLY A 267 11.51 3.34 -9.83
CA GLY A 267 11.42 4.22 -11.01
C GLY A 267 11.82 3.53 -12.32
N LEU A 268 12.87 2.69 -12.28
CA LEU A 268 13.28 1.90 -13.43
C LEU A 268 12.27 0.80 -13.75
N GLY A 269 11.73 0.14 -12.71
CA GLY A 269 10.68 -0.85 -12.86
C GLY A 269 9.43 -0.29 -13.55
N MET A 270 8.99 0.91 -13.14
CA MET A 270 7.86 1.60 -13.76
C MET A 270 8.16 1.98 -15.21
N LEU A 271 9.34 2.54 -15.49
CA LEU A 271 9.76 2.83 -16.88
C LEU A 271 9.70 1.59 -17.77
N MET A 272 10.21 0.45 -17.29
CA MET A 272 10.18 -0.79 -18.06
C MET A 272 8.76 -1.33 -18.24
N LEU A 273 7.89 -1.18 -17.24
CA LEU A 273 6.47 -1.53 -17.32
C LEU A 273 5.78 -0.75 -18.44
N ASP A 274 5.99 0.57 -18.49
CA ASP A 274 5.40 1.47 -19.48
C ASP A 274 5.90 1.14 -20.89
N LEU A 275 7.22 0.98 -21.07
CA LEU A 275 7.81 0.63 -22.36
C LEU A 275 7.29 -0.70 -22.90
N LEU A 276 7.10 -1.71 -22.04
CA LEU A 276 6.52 -2.99 -22.40
C LEU A 276 5.04 -2.86 -22.83
N ALA A 277 4.27 -2.04 -22.11
CA ALA A 277 2.88 -1.75 -22.47
C ALA A 277 2.78 -1.06 -23.83
N ASP A 278 3.60 -0.03 -24.07
CA ASP A 278 3.68 0.69 -25.35
C ASP A 278 4.09 -0.23 -26.52
N ALA A 279 4.94 -1.23 -26.24
CA ALA A 279 5.36 -2.23 -27.23
C ALA A 279 4.32 -3.34 -27.48
N GLY A 280 3.18 -3.32 -26.78
CA GLY A 280 2.11 -4.31 -26.90
C GLY A 280 2.42 -5.65 -26.22
N CYS A 281 3.40 -5.69 -25.31
CA CYS A 281 3.80 -6.88 -24.56
C CYS A 281 3.79 -6.59 -23.04
N PRO A 282 2.61 -6.31 -22.44
CA PRO A 282 2.50 -5.83 -21.06
C PRO A 282 3.18 -6.78 -20.06
N ALA A 283 3.73 -6.21 -18.99
CA ALA A 283 4.38 -6.97 -17.94
C ALA A 283 3.38 -7.86 -17.17
N ALA A 284 3.82 -9.07 -16.81
CA ALA A 284 3.08 -10.05 -16.01
C ALA A 284 3.33 -9.89 -14.50
N CYS A 285 4.30 -9.06 -14.14
CA CYS A 285 4.58 -8.68 -12.77
C CYS A 285 5.42 -7.40 -12.74
N PHE A 286 5.41 -6.75 -11.58
CA PHE A 286 6.41 -5.76 -11.19
C PHE A 286 7.24 -6.32 -10.04
N MET A 287 8.56 -6.17 -10.07
CA MET A 287 9.42 -6.59 -8.97
C MET A 287 10.46 -5.52 -8.65
N ASP A 288 10.48 -5.07 -7.40
CA ASP A 288 11.46 -4.10 -6.91
C ASP A 288 12.16 -4.54 -5.62
N ASN A 289 13.41 -4.13 -5.49
CA ASN A 289 14.18 -4.27 -4.26
C ASN A 289 14.24 -2.91 -3.55
N ALA A 290 13.14 -2.57 -2.86
CA ALA A 290 12.95 -1.29 -2.17
C ALA A 290 14.08 -0.97 -1.16
N ASN A 291 14.72 -1.99 -0.57
CA ASN A 291 15.78 -1.80 0.43
C ASN A 291 17.17 -1.50 -0.15
N GLY A 292 17.32 -1.44 -1.48
CA GLY A 292 18.51 -0.88 -2.12
C GLY A 292 19.87 -1.53 -1.78
N GLY A 293 19.92 -2.72 -1.16
CA GLY A 293 21.15 -3.47 -0.85
C GLY A 293 20.93 -4.60 0.17
N PRO A 294 21.99 -5.13 0.80
CA PRO A 294 23.03 -6.03 0.32
C PRO A 294 22.62 -7.52 0.27
N ALA A 295 21.38 -7.87 0.63
CA ALA A 295 20.87 -9.23 0.44
C ALA A 295 20.60 -9.43 -1.06
N GLU A 296 21.42 -10.25 -1.70
CA GLU A 296 21.21 -10.61 -3.09
C GLU A 296 19.99 -11.52 -3.20
N THR A 297 18.81 -10.94 -3.38
CA THR A 297 17.56 -11.65 -3.63
C THR A 297 17.43 -12.14 -5.08
N MET A 298 18.54 -12.16 -5.83
CA MET A 298 18.53 -12.54 -7.25
C MET A 298 17.96 -13.95 -7.46
N PRO A 299 18.39 -14.99 -6.70
CA PRO A 299 17.86 -16.34 -6.88
C PRO A 299 16.36 -16.41 -6.59
N GLU A 300 15.89 -15.78 -5.52
CA GLU A 300 14.48 -15.77 -5.12
C GLU A 300 13.60 -15.06 -6.16
N ARG A 301 14.08 -13.93 -6.68
CA ARG A 301 13.38 -13.15 -7.71
C ARG A 301 13.30 -13.87 -9.03
N LEU A 302 14.39 -14.53 -9.46
CA LEU A 302 14.39 -15.36 -10.66
C LEU A 302 13.44 -16.55 -10.51
N ALA A 303 13.41 -17.20 -9.34
CA ALA A 303 12.50 -18.29 -9.07
C ALA A 303 11.03 -17.86 -9.22
N LEU A 304 10.64 -16.73 -8.62
CA LEU A 304 9.28 -16.19 -8.79
C LEU A 304 9.01 -15.76 -10.24
N ALA A 305 9.97 -15.13 -10.91
CA ALA A 305 9.82 -14.74 -12.30
C ALA A 305 9.63 -15.95 -13.23
N PHE A 306 10.31 -17.06 -12.96
CA PHE A 306 10.15 -18.31 -13.73
C PHE A 306 8.84 -19.02 -13.43
N GLU A 307 8.36 -18.96 -12.19
CA GLU A 307 7.02 -19.44 -11.83
C GLU A 307 5.93 -18.64 -12.56
N ILE A 308 6.05 -17.31 -12.59
CA ILE A 308 5.18 -16.44 -13.41
C ILE A 308 5.33 -16.77 -14.89
N ALA A 309 6.56 -16.97 -15.35
CA ALA A 309 6.83 -17.36 -16.72
C ALA A 309 6.32 -18.77 -17.06
N ALA A 310 5.89 -19.61 -16.11
CA ALA A 310 5.25 -20.88 -16.47
C ALA A 310 3.82 -20.67 -17.01
N ARG A 311 3.18 -19.53 -16.74
CA ARG A 311 1.84 -19.20 -17.23
C ARG A 311 1.77 -19.20 -18.77
N PRO A 312 0.78 -19.82 -19.42
CA PRO A 312 0.73 -19.97 -20.89
C PRO A 312 0.79 -18.65 -21.68
N GLU A 313 0.22 -17.59 -21.13
CA GLU A 313 0.16 -16.25 -21.71
C GLU A 313 1.51 -15.52 -21.69
N VAL A 314 2.37 -15.82 -20.71
CA VAL A 314 3.71 -15.23 -20.62
C VAL A 314 4.58 -15.82 -21.73
N LYS A 315 5.31 -15.01 -22.48
CA LYS A 315 6.13 -15.45 -23.63
C LYS A 315 7.61 -15.20 -23.44
N ALA A 316 8.01 -14.31 -22.54
CA ALA A 316 9.41 -14.01 -22.27
C ALA A 316 9.66 -13.63 -20.80
N VAL A 317 10.92 -13.72 -20.40
CA VAL A 317 11.45 -13.17 -19.14
C VAL A 317 12.39 -12.03 -19.48
N MET A 318 12.22 -10.89 -18.82
CA MET A 318 13.04 -9.70 -18.99
C MET A 318 13.75 -9.36 -17.69
N PHE A 319 15.06 -9.19 -17.75
CA PHE A 319 15.88 -8.69 -16.65
C PHE A 319 16.50 -7.34 -17.04
N PHE A 320 16.33 -6.31 -16.22
CA PHE A 320 17.02 -5.04 -16.43
C PHE A 320 17.53 -4.42 -15.13
N THR A 321 18.79 -4.00 -15.10
CA THR A 321 19.38 -3.35 -13.93
C THR A 321 20.32 -2.22 -14.31
N THR A 322 20.36 -1.20 -13.46
CA THR A 322 21.34 -0.12 -13.54
C THR A 322 22.32 -0.24 -12.37
N LEU A 323 23.61 0.02 -12.64
CA LEU A 323 24.66 -0.03 -11.62
C LEU A 323 25.55 1.20 -11.73
N ALA A 324 25.63 1.99 -10.67
CA ALA A 324 26.51 3.16 -10.62
C ALA A 324 27.71 2.93 -9.69
N SER A 325 27.45 2.80 -8.39
CA SER A 325 28.47 2.77 -7.34
C SER A 325 28.95 1.36 -6.94
N ARG A 326 28.19 0.31 -7.29
CA ARG A 326 28.55 -1.09 -7.01
C ARG A 326 29.15 -1.75 -8.25
N GLY A 327 30.14 -2.61 -8.02
CA GLY A 327 30.81 -3.36 -9.10
C GLY A 327 29.85 -4.29 -9.84
N LEU A 328 30.03 -4.38 -11.16
CA LEU A 328 29.21 -5.20 -12.05
C LEU A 328 29.40 -6.71 -11.83
N ARG A 329 30.64 -7.13 -11.55
CA ARG A 329 31.06 -8.53 -11.45
C ARG A 329 30.11 -9.38 -10.61
N GLY A 330 29.88 -9.02 -9.35
CA GLY A 330 29.05 -9.82 -8.44
C GLY A 330 27.63 -10.01 -8.94
N ARG A 331 27.05 -8.98 -9.56
CA ARG A 331 25.70 -9.06 -10.14
C ARG A 331 25.63 -10.05 -11.30
N VAL A 332 26.63 -10.01 -12.18
CA VAL A 332 26.69 -10.90 -13.35
C VAL A 332 26.99 -12.34 -12.92
N GLU A 333 27.91 -12.54 -11.98
CA GLU A 333 28.24 -13.86 -11.44
C GLU A 333 27.02 -14.50 -10.77
N ALA A 334 26.26 -13.74 -9.97
CA ALA A 334 25.04 -14.21 -9.33
C ALA A 334 23.92 -14.53 -10.34
N LEU A 335 23.70 -13.66 -11.33
CA LEU A 335 22.74 -13.92 -12.40
C LEU A 335 23.13 -15.18 -13.18
N ALA A 336 24.39 -15.30 -13.58
CA ALA A 336 24.89 -16.46 -14.33
C ALA A 336 24.82 -17.76 -13.51
N ALA A 337 25.14 -17.71 -12.21
CA ALA A 337 25.00 -18.85 -11.31
C ALA A 337 23.54 -19.30 -11.20
N ALA A 338 22.61 -18.36 -11.03
CA ALA A 338 21.18 -18.66 -10.95
C ALA A 338 20.64 -19.25 -12.26
N LEU A 339 21.01 -18.69 -13.42
CA LEU A 339 20.61 -19.21 -14.73
C LEU A 339 21.19 -20.61 -15.03
N ARG A 340 22.40 -20.91 -14.56
CA ARG A 340 22.95 -22.28 -14.64
C ARG A 340 22.19 -23.26 -13.76
N ALA A 341 21.84 -22.85 -12.54
CA ALA A 341 21.11 -23.69 -11.60
C ALA A 341 19.67 -23.94 -12.05
N THR A 342 19.05 -22.96 -12.71
CA THR A 342 17.69 -23.05 -13.22
C THR A 342 17.60 -22.37 -14.58
N PRO A 343 17.84 -23.11 -15.67
CA PRO A 343 17.74 -22.56 -17.02
C PRO A 343 16.30 -22.09 -17.34
N PRO A 344 16.14 -20.95 -18.03
CA PRO A 344 14.82 -20.43 -18.38
C PRO A 344 14.16 -21.31 -19.45
N THR A 345 12.86 -21.56 -19.31
CA THR A 345 12.05 -22.32 -20.29
C THR A 345 11.47 -21.45 -21.39
N LYS A 346 11.56 -20.12 -21.24
CA LYS A 346 11.12 -19.10 -22.19
C LYS A 346 12.30 -18.19 -22.54
N PRO A 347 12.27 -17.46 -23.66
CA PRO A 347 13.28 -16.45 -23.99
C PRO A 347 13.61 -15.57 -22.79
N PHE A 348 14.89 -15.53 -22.41
CA PHE A 348 15.40 -14.70 -21.33
C PHE A 348 16.25 -13.58 -21.92
N LEU A 349 15.78 -12.34 -21.77
CA LEU A 349 16.44 -11.17 -22.32
C LEU A 349 16.94 -10.30 -21.18
N ALA A 350 18.21 -9.92 -21.24
CA ALA A 350 18.86 -9.16 -20.18
C ALA A 350 19.33 -7.80 -20.69
N GLY A 351 19.30 -6.82 -19.80
CA GLY A 351 19.99 -5.57 -20.01
C GLY A 351 20.62 -5.02 -18.73
N ILE A 352 21.78 -4.41 -18.92
CA ILE A 352 22.60 -3.85 -17.84
C ILE A 352 23.15 -2.50 -18.32
N ALA A 353 22.75 -1.44 -17.65
CA ALA A 353 23.36 -0.12 -17.80
C ALA A 353 24.31 0.12 -16.63
N ALA A 354 25.61 0.21 -16.90
CA ALA A 354 26.64 0.32 -15.87
C ALA A 354 27.49 1.58 -16.03
N GLY A 355 27.61 2.36 -14.96
CA GLY A 355 28.48 3.53 -14.89
C GLY A 355 29.96 3.14 -14.78
N HIS A 356 30.84 4.12 -15.01
CA HIS A 356 32.30 3.91 -15.06
C HIS A 356 32.87 3.19 -13.81
N VAL A 357 32.38 3.52 -12.61
CA VAL A 357 32.85 2.89 -11.36
C VAL A 357 32.45 1.41 -11.30
N ALA A 358 31.22 1.07 -11.71
CA ALA A 358 30.73 -0.31 -11.72
C ALA A 358 31.55 -1.22 -12.64
N LEU A 359 32.13 -0.68 -13.72
CA LEU A 359 32.90 -1.40 -14.73
C LEU A 359 34.38 -1.63 -14.37
N ARG A 360 34.85 -1.09 -13.24
CA ARG A 360 36.26 -1.19 -12.85
C ARG A 360 36.65 -2.65 -12.60
N GLY A 361 37.59 -3.15 -13.40
CA GLY A 361 38.09 -4.53 -13.30
C GLY A 361 37.13 -5.61 -13.82
N TYR A 362 36.02 -5.20 -14.45
CA TYR A 362 35.05 -6.09 -15.09
C TYR A 362 34.22 -5.31 -16.13
N PRO A 363 34.71 -5.20 -17.39
CA PRO A 363 34.05 -4.43 -18.44
C PRO A 363 32.79 -5.11 -18.97
N LEU A 364 31.92 -4.36 -19.67
CA LEU A 364 30.67 -4.89 -20.24
C LEU A 364 30.91 -6.03 -21.24
N ASP A 365 32.00 -6.01 -22.01
CA ASP A 365 32.30 -7.09 -22.96
C ASP A 365 32.58 -8.42 -22.26
N GLN A 366 33.23 -8.39 -21.09
CA GLN A 366 33.38 -9.60 -20.27
C GLN A 366 32.03 -10.06 -19.72
N ALA A 367 31.18 -9.13 -19.25
CA ALA A 367 29.84 -9.48 -18.79
C ALA A 367 28.98 -10.11 -19.91
N ARG A 368 29.09 -9.60 -21.14
CA ARG A 368 28.45 -10.18 -22.34
C ARG A 368 28.92 -11.62 -22.55
N ALA A 369 30.24 -11.87 -22.51
CA ALA A 369 30.79 -13.20 -22.69
C ALA A 369 30.32 -14.19 -21.60
N ASP A 370 30.36 -13.76 -20.33
CA ASP A 370 29.98 -14.61 -19.19
C ASP A 370 28.48 -14.95 -19.19
N LEU A 371 27.62 -14.01 -19.61
CA LEU A 371 26.18 -14.22 -19.75
C LEU A 371 25.83 -15.05 -21.01
N ALA A 372 26.56 -14.87 -22.11
CA ALA A 372 26.39 -15.70 -23.30
C ALA A 372 26.69 -17.18 -23.02
N ALA A 373 27.68 -17.47 -22.16
CA ALA A 373 28.01 -18.84 -21.73
C ALA A 373 26.87 -19.54 -20.96
N VAL A 374 25.86 -18.79 -20.50
CA VAL A 374 24.68 -19.33 -19.79
C VAL A 374 23.38 -19.10 -20.57
N GLY A 375 23.47 -18.82 -21.87
CA GLY A 375 22.32 -18.75 -22.78
C GLY A 375 21.69 -17.37 -22.94
N VAL A 376 22.28 -16.31 -22.37
CA VAL A 376 21.82 -14.93 -22.60
C VAL A 376 22.49 -14.39 -23.87
N THR A 377 21.79 -14.49 -24.99
CA THR A 377 22.35 -14.24 -26.33
C THR A 377 22.50 -12.77 -26.69
N ALA A 378 21.84 -11.86 -25.96
CA ALA A 378 21.97 -10.43 -26.13
C ALA A 378 21.89 -9.69 -24.78
N LEU A 379 22.81 -8.74 -24.58
CA LEU A 379 22.81 -7.83 -23.44
C LEU A 379 22.61 -6.39 -23.95
N HIS A 380 21.58 -5.70 -23.48
CA HIS A 380 21.28 -4.33 -23.88
C HIS A 380 21.59 -3.34 -22.74
N ASP A 381 22.23 -2.22 -23.02
CA ASP A 381 22.45 -1.14 -22.05
C ASP A 381 21.38 -0.04 -22.15
N ASN A 382 20.63 -0.01 -23.24
CA ASN A 382 19.47 0.87 -23.44
C ASN A 382 18.14 0.12 -23.15
N PRO A 383 17.27 0.67 -22.28
CA PRO A 383 15.95 0.11 -21.99
C PRO A 383 15.07 -0.13 -23.23
N GLN A 384 15.06 0.80 -24.19
CA GLN A 384 14.23 0.71 -25.39
C GLN A 384 14.71 -0.41 -26.33
N ASP A 385 16.03 -0.59 -26.43
CA ASP A 385 16.59 -1.69 -27.23
C ASP A 385 16.24 -3.05 -26.64
N LEU A 386 16.31 -3.19 -25.31
CA LEU A 386 15.86 -4.41 -24.64
C LEU A 386 14.39 -4.69 -24.92
N VAL A 387 13.52 -3.69 -24.77
CA VAL A 387 12.08 -3.86 -25.01
C VAL A 387 11.79 -4.20 -26.46
N ARG A 388 12.50 -3.60 -27.44
CA ARG A 388 12.40 -4.00 -28.84
C ARG A 388 12.75 -5.47 -29.06
N ALA A 389 13.82 -5.96 -28.42
CA ALA A 389 14.22 -7.36 -28.49
C ALA A 389 13.19 -8.28 -27.81
N VAL A 390 12.63 -7.87 -26.67
CA VAL A 390 11.57 -8.61 -25.98
C VAL A 390 10.33 -8.71 -26.87
N ALA A 391 9.88 -7.59 -27.45
CA ALA A 391 8.72 -7.58 -28.34
C ALA A 391 8.93 -8.46 -29.59
N ALA A 392 10.16 -8.56 -30.11
CA ALA A 392 10.48 -9.49 -31.18
C ALA A 392 10.37 -10.96 -30.71
N ALA A 393 10.89 -11.28 -29.53
CA ALA A 393 10.83 -12.62 -28.94
C ALA A 393 9.42 -13.06 -28.53
N VAL A 394 8.52 -12.11 -28.22
CA VAL A 394 7.12 -12.39 -27.88
C VAL A 394 6.27 -12.67 -29.14
N ARG A 395 6.65 -12.08 -30.29
CA ARG A 395 5.93 -12.23 -31.57
C ARG A 395 6.36 -13.43 -32.41
N GLY A 396 7.62 -13.85 -32.28
CA GLY A 396 8.14 -15.07 -32.90
C GLY A 396 7.76 -16.30 -32.10
#